data_AF-A0A162A9V0-F1
#
_entry.id   AF-A0A162A9V0-F1
#
_cell.length_a   1.000
_cell.length_b   1.000
_cell.length_c   1.000
_cell.angle_alpha   90.00
_cell.angle_beta   90.00
_cell.angle_gamma   90.00
#
_symmetry.space_group_name_H-M   'P 1'
#
loop_
_entity.id
_entity.type
_entity.pdbx_description
1 polymer ?
#
loop_
_entity_poly.entity_id
_entity_poly.type
_entity_poly.pdbx_seq_one_letter_code
_entity_poly.pdbx_strand_id
1 'polypeptide(L)' 'MNAYIKLGWVLPIIMEQLKGLDKDKLDNRRKKGQLEEGVLWKKAGDNRIYYHFENWDNFVENGQ' A
#
# COMPACT_ATOMS: atom_id res chain seq x y z
N MET A 1 -12.15 -24.22 -3.61
CA MET A 1 -12.34 -22.89 -4.20
C MET A 1 -11.46 -21.91 -3.44
N ASN A 2 -10.39 -21.39 -4.04
CA ASN A 2 -9.63 -20.31 -3.43
C ASN A 2 -10.37 -19.00 -3.72
N ALA A 3 -11.09 -18.47 -2.73
CA ALA A 3 -11.64 -17.14 -2.81
C ALA A 3 -10.45 -16.16 -2.78
N TYR A 4 -10.20 -15.47 -3.89
CA TYR A 4 -9.23 -14.37 -3.92
C TYR A 4 -9.82 -13.21 -3.10
N ILE A 5 -9.49 -13.15 -1.81
CA ILE A 5 -9.90 -12.05 -0.94
C ILE A 5 -9.13 -10.82 -1.39
N LYS A 6 -9.86 -9.81 -1.88
CA LYS A 6 -9.31 -8.46 -2.11
C LYS A 6 -9.36 -7.70 -0.78
N LEU A 7 -8.21 -7.26 -0.29
CA LEU A 7 -8.05 -6.48 0.93
C LEU A 7 -8.29 -5.00 0.68
N GLY A 8 -7.98 -4.48 -0.52
CA GLY A 8 -8.19 -3.08 -0.87
C GLY A 8 -7.27 -2.14 -0.07
N TRP A 9 -7.85 -1.20 0.68
CA TRP A 9 -7.11 -0.21 1.46
C TRP A 9 -6.76 -0.74 2.84
N VAL A 10 -5.46 -0.94 3.10
CA VAL A 10 -4.97 -1.54 4.35
C VAL A 10 -3.98 -0.62 5.08
N LEU A 11 -3.80 -0.87 6.38
CA LEU A 11 -2.80 -0.16 7.17
C LEU A 11 -1.38 -0.62 6.79
N PRO A 12 -0.34 0.20 7.04
CA PRO A 12 1.05 -0.15 6.74
C PRO A 12 1.49 -1.48 7.37
N ILE A 13 1.00 -1.78 8.58
CA ILE A 13 1.31 -3.02 9.29
C ILE A 13 0.83 -4.27 8.53
N ILE A 14 -0.27 -4.17 7.77
CA ILE A 14 -0.79 -5.28 6.97
C ILE A 14 0.09 -5.48 5.74
N MET A 15 0.58 -4.39 5.13
CA MET A 15 1.57 -4.46 4.04
C MET A 15 2.87 -5.13 4.52
N GLU A 16 3.31 -4.83 5.73
CA GLU A 16 4.47 -5.46 6.35
C GLU A 16 4.26 -6.95 6.60
N GLN A 17 3.15 -7.31 7.25
CA GLN A 17 2.84 -8.70 7.61
C GLN A 17 2.61 -9.60 6.39
N LEU A 18 1.94 -9.10 5.35
CA LEU A 18 1.49 -9.93 4.23
C LEU A 18 2.35 -9.80 2.97
N LYS A 19 3.03 -8.67 2.77
CA LYS A 19 3.92 -8.45 1.61
C LYS A 19 5.40 -8.32 1.99
N GLY A 20 5.74 -8.34 3.28
CA GLY A 20 7.12 -8.16 3.74
C GLY A 20 7.66 -6.74 3.53
N LEU A 21 6.77 -5.75 3.35
CA LEU A 21 7.16 -4.37 3.10
C LEU A 21 7.38 -3.63 4.41
N ASP A 22 8.63 -3.23 4.65
CA ASP A 22 8.97 -2.36 5.77
C ASP A 22 8.13 -1.06 5.72
N LYS A 23 7.34 -0.84 6.77
CA LYS A 23 6.41 0.29 6.89
C LYS A 23 7.13 1.65 6.83
N ASP A 24 8.37 1.75 7.32
CA ASP A 24 9.14 2.99 7.36
C ASP A 24 9.69 3.30 5.96
N LYS A 25 10.11 2.28 5.21
CA LYS A 25 10.45 2.42 3.79
C LYS A 25 9.24 2.83 2.95
N LEU A 26 8.07 2.26 3.25
CA LEU A 26 6.82 2.60 2.59
C LEU A 26 6.47 4.08 2.80
N ASP A 27 6.53 4.54 4.06
CA ASP A 27 6.26 5.93 4.41
C ASP A 27 7.31 6.89 3.83
N ASN A 28 8.57 6.48 3.75
CA ASN A 28 9.62 7.26 3.11
C ASN A 28 9.38 7.41 1.59
N ARG A 29 8.99 6.35 0.89
CA ARG A 29 8.62 6.41 -0.54
C ARG A 29 7.45 7.36 -0.78
N ARG A 30 6.43 7.27 0.09
CA ARG A 30 5.29 8.20 0.11
C ARG A 30 5.74 9.65 0.26
N LYS A 31 6.53 9.95 1.30
CA LYS A 31 7.04 11.30 1.58
C LYS A 31 7.91 11.87 0.45
N LYS A 32 8.60 11.00 -0.29
CA LYS A 32 9.40 11.37 -1.47
C LYS A 32 8.56 11.60 -2.74
N GLY A 33 7.24 11.40 -2.69
CA GLY A 33 6.36 11.54 -3.85
C GLY A 33 6.49 10.40 -4.87
N GLN A 34 7.08 9.27 -4.47
CA GLN A 34 7.26 8.10 -5.35
C GLN A 34 6.01 7.22 -5.45
N LEU A 35 5.01 7.49 -4.61
CA LEU A 35 3.74 6.78 -4.57
C LEU A 35 2.62 7.77 -4.85
N GLU A 36 1.78 7.48 -5.83
CA GLU A 36 0.64 8.31 -6.20
C GLU A 36 -0.47 8.23 -5.14
N GLU A 37 -0.91 9.39 -4.67
CA GLU A 37 -2.03 9.50 -3.72
C GLU A 37 -3.36 9.19 -4.43
N GLY A 38 -4.24 8.41 -3.80
CA GLY A 38 -5.47 7.90 -4.39
C GLY A 38 -5.31 6.58 -5.14
N VAL A 39 -4.08 6.22 -5.55
CA VAL A 39 -3.78 4.95 -6.24
C VAL A 39 -3.05 3.97 -5.33
N LEU A 40 -1.91 4.38 -4.75
CA LEU A 40 -1.05 3.51 -3.93
C LEU A 40 -1.18 3.80 -2.45
N TRP A 41 -1.49 5.04 -2.09
CA TRP A 41 -1.74 5.43 -0.71
C TRP A 41 -2.85 6.48 -0.64
N LYS A 42 -3.47 6.63 0.53
CA LYS A 42 -4.37 7.75 0.81
C LYS A 42 -4.36 8.10 2.28
N LYS A 43 -4.66 9.35 2.61
CA LYS A 43 -5.03 9.75 3.96
C LYS A 43 -6.55 9.65 4.11
N ALA A 44 -7.02 8.82 5.04
CA ALA A 44 -8.46 8.68 5.30
C ALA A 44 -8.95 9.72 6.32
N GLY A 45 -10.28 9.84 6.48
CA GLY A 45 -10.91 10.80 7.39
C GLY A 45 -10.57 10.58 8.88
N ASP A 46 -10.04 9.41 9.24
CA ASP A 46 -9.50 9.09 10.56
C ASP A 46 -8.06 9.61 10.77
N ASN A 47 -7.55 10.43 9.85
CA ASN A 47 -6.17 10.93 9.80
C ASN A 47 -5.08 9.87 9.66
N ARG A 48 -5.43 8.61 9.37
CA ARG A 48 -4.46 7.53 9.14
C ARG A 48 -4.12 7.40 7.67
N ILE A 49 -2.93 6.85 7.42
CA ILE A 49 -2.45 6.53 6.07
C ILE A 49 -2.79 5.07 5.78
N TYR A 50 -3.44 4.85 4.65
CA TYR A 50 -3.74 3.53 4.10
C TYR A 50 -3.00 3.35 2.78
N TYR A 51 -2.67 2.10 2.48
CA TYR A 51 -2.03 1.69 1.24
C TYR A 51 -2.92 0.71 0.50
N HIS A 52 -2.94 0.77 -0.83
CA HIS A 52 -3.75 -0.12 -1.62
C HIS A 52 -2.99 -1.43 -1.85
N PHE A 53 -3.53 -2.53 -1.33
CA PHE A 53 -2.85 -3.82 -1.32
C PHE A 53 -2.62 -4.37 -2.73
N GLU A 54 -3.64 -4.36 -3.59
CA GLU A 54 -3.58 -4.94 -4.94
C GLU A 54 -2.84 -4.02 -5.93
N ASN A 55 -3.08 -2.70 -5.88
CA ASN A 55 -2.37 -1.77 -6.75
C ASN A 55 -0.86 -1.75 -6.45
N TRP A 56 -0.46 -2.13 -5.24
CA TRP A 56 0.95 -2.30 -4.93
C TRP A 56 1.62 -3.38 -5.78
N ASP A 57 0.95 -4.51 -6.01
CA ASP A 57 1.49 -5.57 -6.87
C ASP A 57 1.66 -5.06 -8.30
N ASN A 58 0.64 -4.38 -8.82
CA ASN A 58 0.73 -3.74 -10.14
C ASN A 58 1.86 -2.71 -10.21
N PHE A 59 2.10 -1.94 -9.15
CA PHE A 59 3.20 -0.97 -9.11
C PHE A 59 4.56 -1.65 -9.10
N VAL A 60 4.73 -2.72 -8.34
CA VAL A 60 5.99 -3.49 -8.34
C VAL A 60 6.22 -4.19 -9.69
N GLU A 61 5.17 -4.74 -10.31
CA GLU A 61 5.27 -5.42 -11.60
C GLU A 61 5.50 -4.46 -12.78
N ASN A 62 4.93 -3.25 -12.73
CA ASN A 62 4.99 -2.28 -13.83
C ASN A 62 5.96 -1.12 -13.60
N GLY A 63 6.59 -1.02 -12.42
CA GLY A 63 7.43 0.14 -12.11
C GLY A 63 8.22 0.08 -10.81
N GLN A 64 9.41 -0.54 -10.87
CA GLN A 64 10.68 0.21 -10.76
C GLN A 64 11.86 -0.58 -11.32
#